data_AF-A0A194YT28-F1
#
_entry.id   AF-A0A194YT28-F1
#
_cell.length_a   1.000
_cell.length_b   1.000
_cell.length_c   1.000
_cell.angle_alpha   90.00
_cell.angle_beta   90.00
_cell.angle_gamma   90.00
#
_symmetry.space_group_name_H-M   'P 1'
#
loop_
_entity.id
_entity.type
_entity.pdbx_description
1 polymer ?
#
loop_
_entity_poly.entity_id
_entity_poly.type
_entity_poly.pdbx_seq_one_letter_code
_entity_poly.pdbx_strand_id
1 'polypeptide(L)'
;MKLVSSVLFALLILPMCRSSPLQDTCRSFAAGHPSIGYDYCIRIFQADKASAEATDARGLAAIAARLAEAKANATAARVASMSALEGDARRRDRLSVCAEVYSDAVDQLDQAEEELAHGAEGGIDDAVTQLSAALDAPETCEDAFREADDTSPLAAEDAEFKKLATVALAVAASLTPPPA
;
A
#
# COMPACT_ATOMS: atom_id res chain seq x y z
N MET A 1 57.09 -24.53 -26.51
CA MET A 1 56.81 -24.13 -25.10
C MET A 1 57.14 -22.65 -25.00
N LYS A 2 56.19 -21.72 -24.88
CA LYS A 2 55.30 -21.53 -23.73
C LYS A 2 53.96 -20.93 -24.21
N LEU A 3 52.94 -21.77 -24.30
CA LEU A 3 51.53 -21.37 -24.28
C LEU A 3 51.13 -21.42 -22.81
N VAL A 4 51.26 -20.30 -22.08
CA VAL A 4 50.78 -20.26 -20.69
C VAL A 4 50.14 -18.91 -20.44
N SER A 5 48.84 -18.97 -20.18
CA SER A 5 48.03 -17.97 -19.47
C SER A 5 47.73 -16.66 -20.20
N SER A 6 46.93 -16.74 -21.26
CA SER A 6 46.08 -15.61 -21.69
C SER A 6 44.61 -15.88 -21.36
N VAL A 7 44.34 -16.52 -20.22
CA VAL A 7 42.99 -16.80 -19.70
C VAL A 7 42.59 -15.80 -18.59
N LEU A 8 43.46 -14.85 -18.25
CA LEU A 8 43.23 -13.91 -17.15
C LEU A 8 42.98 -12.46 -17.61
N PHE A 9 42.17 -12.28 -18.66
CA PHE A 9 41.51 -10.98 -18.89
C PHE A 9 40.11 -11.16 -19.49
N ALA A 10 39.46 -12.29 -19.21
CA ALA A 10 38.02 -12.39 -19.22
C ALA A 10 37.55 -12.40 -17.76
N LEU A 11 37.86 -11.33 -17.02
CA LEU A 11 37.00 -10.92 -15.93
C LEU A 11 35.65 -10.63 -16.60
N LEU A 12 34.80 -11.65 -16.58
CA LEU A 12 33.37 -11.55 -16.78
C LEU A 12 32.92 -10.27 -16.08
N ILE A 13 32.70 -9.21 -16.85
CA ILE A 13 31.76 -8.17 -16.44
C ILE A 13 30.40 -8.87 -16.55
N LEU A 14 30.12 -9.78 -15.60
CA LEU A 14 28.76 -10.06 -15.23
C LEU A 14 28.19 -8.67 -14.96
N PRO A 15 27.13 -8.24 -15.66
CA PRO A 15 26.43 -7.06 -15.20
C PRO A 15 26.12 -7.37 -13.73
N MET A 16 26.66 -6.58 -12.80
CA MET A 16 26.18 -6.62 -11.43
C MET A 16 24.67 -6.45 -11.60
N CYS A 17 23.90 -7.51 -11.36
CA CYS A 17 22.46 -7.47 -11.36
C CYS A 17 22.09 -6.51 -10.23
N ARG A 18 22.11 -5.22 -10.51
CA ARG A 18 21.47 -4.22 -9.68
C ARG A 18 20.00 -4.53 -9.81
N SER A 19 19.42 -5.03 -8.73
CA SER A 19 17.98 -5.09 -8.58
C SER A 19 17.42 -3.69 -8.82
N SER A 20 16.25 -3.61 -9.45
CA SER A 20 15.58 -2.31 -9.57
C SER A 20 15.14 -1.83 -8.17
N PRO A 21 14.97 -0.51 -7.96
CA PRO A 21 14.41 0.02 -6.71
C PRO A 21 13.15 -0.72 -6.28
N LEU A 22 12.25 -1.02 -7.23
CA LEU A 22 11.07 -1.83 -7.01
C LEU A 22 11.39 -3.23 -6.42
N GLN A 23 12.37 -3.94 -6.97
CA GLN A 23 12.73 -5.28 -6.49
C GLN A 23 13.31 -5.21 -5.07
N ASP A 24 14.11 -4.20 -4.75
CA ASP A 24 14.69 -4.04 -3.41
C ASP A 24 13.62 -3.66 -2.39
N THR A 25 12.76 -2.69 -2.72
CA THR A 25 11.61 -2.30 -1.89
C THR A 25 10.72 -3.49 -1.60
N CYS A 26 10.31 -4.26 -2.61
CA CYS A 26 9.44 -5.42 -2.40
C CYS A 26 10.12 -6.55 -1.64
N ARG A 27 11.45 -6.70 -1.74
CA ARG A 27 12.21 -7.68 -0.96
C ARG A 27 12.26 -7.30 0.52
N SER A 28 12.50 -6.02 0.80
CA SER A 28 12.45 -5.46 2.15
C SER A 28 11.04 -5.61 2.77
N PHE A 29 10.01 -5.20 2.02
CA PHE A 29 8.62 -5.35 2.42
C PHE A 29 8.27 -6.80 2.77
N ALA A 30 8.60 -7.75 1.89
CA ALA A 30 8.27 -9.16 2.09
C ALA A 30 8.95 -9.78 3.33
N ALA A 31 10.11 -9.25 3.75
CA ALA A 31 10.78 -9.70 4.96
C ALA A 31 10.00 -9.32 6.23
N GLY A 32 9.34 -8.15 6.25
CA GLY A 32 8.47 -7.72 7.35
C GLY A 32 7.02 -8.23 7.25
N HIS A 33 6.56 -8.54 6.03
CA HIS A 33 5.16 -8.88 5.74
C HIS A 33 5.03 -10.18 4.94
N PRO A 34 5.43 -11.35 5.50
CA PRO A 34 5.44 -12.62 4.76
C PRO A 34 4.04 -13.10 4.35
N SER A 35 2.97 -12.68 5.05
CA SER A 35 1.58 -13.00 4.71
C SER A 35 1.07 -12.29 3.44
N ILE A 36 1.67 -11.14 3.08
CA ILE A 36 1.37 -10.40 1.86
C ILE A 36 2.37 -10.81 0.77
N GLY A 37 3.66 -10.77 1.09
CA GLY A 37 4.72 -11.36 0.30
C GLY A 37 5.20 -10.54 -0.90
N TYR A 38 6.34 -10.97 -1.43
CA TYR A 38 7.07 -10.31 -2.53
C TYR A 38 6.25 -10.21 -3.82
N ASP A 39 5.63 -11.33 -4.23
CA ASP A 39 4.89 -11.40 -5.48
C ASP A 39 3.67 -10.48 -5.48
N TYR A 40 3.05 -10.27 -4.31
CA TYR A 40 1.97 -9.29 -4.19
C TYR A 40 2.48 -7.88 -4.40
N CYS A 41 3.53 -7.50 -3.68
CA CYS A 41 4.15 -6.17 -3.83
C CYS A 41 4.55 -5.90 -5.28
N ILE A 42 5.24 -6.83 -5.95
CA ILE A 42 5.62 -6.65 -7.36
C ILE A 42 4.39 -6.48 -8.26
N ARG A 43 3.35 -7.30 -8.08
CA ARG A 43 2.16 -7.29 -8.94
C ARG A 43 1.42 -5.96 -8.88
N ILE A 44 1.23 -5.39 -7.68
CA ILE A 44 0.48 -4.13 -7.56
C ILE A 44 1.21 -2.99 -8.27
N PHE A 45 2.54 -2.94 -8.18
CA PHE A 45 3.33 -1.94 -8.89
C PHE A 45 3.34 -2.19 -10.40
N GLN A 46 3.43 -3.44 -10.86
CA GLN A 46 3.38 -3.74 -12.29
C GLN A 46 2.03 -3.43 -12.96
N ALA A 47 0.94 -3.41 -12.19
CA ALA A 47 -0.38 -3.02 -12.69
C ALA A 47 -0.46 -1.51 -13.01
N ASP A 48 0.46 -0.71 -12.48
CA ASP A 48 0.49 0.74 -12.64
C ASP A 48 1.71 1.17 -13.48
N LYS A 49 1.45 1.85 -14.59
CA LYS A 49 2.51 2.31 -15.51
C LYS A 49 3.44 3.34 -14.88
N ALA A 50 2.95 4.15 -13.93
CA ALA A 50 3.77 5.13 -13.23
C ALA A 50 4.84 4.47 -12.34
N SER A 51 4.62 3.23 -11.90
CA SER A 51 5.62 2.47 -11.12
C SER A 51 6.91 2.22 -11.88
N ALA A 52 6.87 2.24 -13.22
CA ALA A 52 8.07 2.11 -14.04
C ALA A 52 8.94 3.37 -14.00
N GLU A 53 8.37 4.51 -13.62
CA GLU A 53 9.04 5.82 -13.53
C GLU A 53 9.57 6.11 -12.13
N ALA A 54 9.12 5.37 -11.11
CA ALA A 54 9.62 5.49 -9.75
C ALA A 54 11.09 5.08 -9.66
N THR A 55 11.94 6.04 -9.24
CA THR A 55 13.40 5.84 -9.16
C THR A 55 13.89 5.48 -7.75
N ASP A 56 13.03 5.59 -6.74
CA ASP A 56 13.35 5.31 -5.35
C ASP A 56 12.13 4.77 -4.56
N ALA A 57 12.38 4.40 -3.30
CA ALA A 57 11.34 3.86 -2.41
C ALA A 57 10.29 4.89 -2.02
N ARG A 58 10.62 6.19 -2.02
CA ARG A 58 9.68 7.27 -1.69
C ARG A 58 8.62 7.43 -2.78
N GLY A 59 9.03 7.45 -4.05
CA GLY A 59 8.11 7.43 -5.18
C GLY A 59 7.26 6.16 -5.23
N LEU A 60 7.83 5.00 -4.85
CA LEU A 60 7.06 3.76 -4.72
C LEU A 60 6.02 3.83 -3.59
N ALA A 61 6.34 4.45 -2.45
CA ALA A 61 5.37 4.66 -1.37
C ALA A 61 4.20 5.54 -1.84
N ALA A 62 4.47 6.64 -2.54
CA ALA A 62 3.44 7.53 -3.10
C ALA A 62 2.50 6.77 -4.05
N ILE A 63 3.06 5.96 -4.95
CA ILE A 63 2.26 5.15 -5.88
C ILE A 63 1.43 4.11 -5.13
N ALA A 64 1.98 3.47 -4.09
CA ALA A 64 1.22 2.52 -3.28
C ALA A 64 0.05 3.21 -2.53
N ALA A 65 0.26 4.43 -2.03
CA ALA A 65 -0.79 5.24 -1.41
C ALA A 65 -1.94 5.50 -2.41
N ARG A 66 -1.62 5.95 -3.62
CA ARG A 66 -2.59 6.14 -4.71
C ARG A 66 -3.38 4.87 -5.07
N LEU A 67 -2.69 3.72 -5.12
CA LEU A 67 -3.35 2.44 -5.40
C LEU A 67 -4.31 2.05 -4.28
N ALA A 68 -3.94 2.28 -3.02
CA ALA A 68 -4.81 2.09 -1.87
C ALA A 68 -5.99 3.07 -1.90
N GLU A 69 -5.77 4.34 -2.26
CA GLU A 69 -6.80 5.37 -2.36
C GLU A 69 -7.86 4.99 -3.40
N ALA A 70 -7.43 4.57 -4.59
CA ALA A 70 -8.33 4.08 -5.63
C ALA A 70 -9.18 2.89 -5.15
N LYS A 71 -8.59 2.01 -4.31
CA LYS A 71 -9.31 0.90 -3.69
C LYS A 71 -10.30 1.38 -2.63
N ALA A 72 -9.92 2.30 -1.75
CA ALA A 72 -10.81 2.90 -0.75
C ALA A 72 -12.02 3.57 -1.40
N ASN A 73 -11.79 4.38 -2.44
CA ASN A 73 -12.84 5.05 -3.19
C ASN A 73 -13.81 4.04 -3.86
N ALA A 74 -13.28 2.97 -4.46
CA ALA A 74 -14.10 1.90 -5.01
C ALA A 74 -14.93 1.18 -3.93
N THR A 75 -14.37 0.97 -2.75
CA THR A 75 -15.09 0.39 -1.60
C THR A 75 -16.18 1.35 -1.11
N ALA A 76 -15.89 2.63 -0.92
CA ALA A 76 -16.87 3.65 -0.54
C ALA A 76 -18.06 3.70 -1.51
N ALA A 77 -17.80 3.69 -2.83
CA ALA A 77 -18.83 3.66 -3.86
C ALA A 77 -19.70 2.40 -3.79
N ARG A 78 -19.09 1.24 -3.50
CA ARG A 78 -19.82 -0.02 -3.29
C ARG A 78 -20.71 0.06 -2.04
N VAL A 79 -20.19 0.59 -0.94
CA VAL A 79 -20.96 0.77 0.31
C VAL A 79 -22.14 1.70 0.09
N ALA A 80 -21.95 2.84 -0.59
CA ALA A 80 -23.03 3.75 -0.94
C ALA A 80 -24.13 3.05 -1.76
N SER A 81 -23.74 2.22 -2.73
CA SER A 81 -24.68 1.44 -3.54
C SER A 81 -25.47 0.41 -2.71
N MET A 82 -24.80 -0.27 -1.76
CA MET A 82 -25.46 -1.20 -0.85
C MET A 82 -26.43 -0.48 0.10
N SER A 83 -26.00 0.66 0.66
CA SER A 83 -26.80 1.45 1.59
C SER A 83 -28.09 1.97 0.95
N ALA A 84 -28.03 2.37 -0.33
CA ALA A 84 -29.21 2.83 -1.09
C ALA A 84 -30.28 1.74 -1.30
N LEU A 85 -29.88 0.47 -1.32
CA LEU A 85 -30.76 -0.69 -1.53
C LEU A 85 -31.15 -1.39 -0.22
N GLU A 86 -30.51 -1.04 0.89
CA GLU A 86 -30.74 -1.70 2.17
C GLU A 86 -32.07 -1.24 2.79
N GLY A 87 -32.93 -2.21 3.09
CA GLY A 87 -34.26 -1.97 3.65
C GLY A 87 -34.23 -1.76 5.16
N ASP A 88 -33.30 -2.43 5.86
CA ASP A 88 -33.14 -2.34 7.30
C ASP A 88 -32.40 -1.06 7.70
N ALA A 89 -33.05 -0.21 8.50
CA ALA A 89 -32.48 1.07 8.90
C ALA A 89 -31.21 0.92 9.74
N ARG A 90 -31.13 -0.09 10.62
CA ARG A 90 -29.94 -0.33 11.46
C ARG A 90 -28.77 -0.83 10.64
N ARG A 91 -29.02 -1.67 9.64
CA ARG A 91 -27.99 -2.11 8.70
C ARG A 91 -27.52 -0.97 7.80
N ARG A 92 -28.42 -0.07 7.39
CA ARG A 92 -28.03 1.19 6.73
C ARG A 92 -27.11 2.06 7.59
N ASP A 93 -27.42 2.23 8.88
CA ASP A 93 -26.57 3.00 9.80
C ASP A 93 -25.13 2.45 9.83
N ARG A 94 -24.98 1.12 9.90
CA ARG A 94 -23.66 0.45 9.85
C ARG A 94 -22.94 0.64 8.51
N LEU A 95 -23.67 0.52 7.40
CA LEU A 95 -23.12 0.84 6.08
C LEU A 95 -22.69 2.31 5.98
N SER A 96 -23.39 3.25 6.64
CA SER A 96 -22.96 4.65 6.70
C SER A 96 -21.62 4.80 7.39
N VAL A 97 -21.41 4.12 8.53
CA VAL A 97 -20.11 4.12 9.22
C VAL A 97 -19.00 3.63 8.28
N CYS A 98 -19.22 2.53 7.57
CA CYS A 98 -18.27 2.04 6.58
C CYS A 98 -18.00 3.05 5.47
N ALA A 99 -19.03 3.74 4.96
CA ALA A 99 -18.86 4.76 3.92
C ALA A 99 -18.03 5.95 4.41
N GLU A 100 -18.27 6.39 5.66
CA GLU A 100 -17.55 7.49 6.30
C GLU A 100 -16.06 7.15 6.47
N VAL A 101 -15.73 6.01 7.10
CA VAL A 101 -14.32 5.65 7.34
C VAL A 101 -13.54 5.38 6.04
N TYR A 102 -14.19 4.87 5.00
CA TYR A 102 -13.56 4.73 3.69
C TYR A 102 -13.40 6.07 2.96
N SER A 103 -14.29 7.03 3.19
CA SER A 103 -14.11 8.40 2.68
C SER A 103 -12.95 9.09 3.38
N ASP A 104 -12.86 8.98 4.72
CA ASP A 104 -11.74 9.51 5.49
C ASP A 104 -10.41 8.88 5.03
N ALA A 105 -10.40 7.56 4.77
CA ALA A 105 -9.23 6.88 4.24
C ALA A 105 -8.81 7.40 2.86
N VAL A 106 -9.74 7.78 1.98
CA VAL A 106 -9.41 8.42 0.68
C VAL A 106 -8.67 9.72 0.92
N ASP A 107 -9.21 10.62 1.75
CA ASP A 107 -8.59 11.92 2.02
C ASP A 107 -7.20 11.77 2.68
N GLN A 108 -7.05 10.81 3.60
CA GLN A 108 -5.77 10.49 4.25
C GLN A 108 -4.74 9.95 3.26
N LEU A 109 -5.16 9.11 2.31
CA LEU A 109 -4.26 8.51 1.33
C LEU A 109 -3.82 9.51 0.26
N ASP A 110 -4.71 10.40 -0.16
CA ASP A 110 -4.39 11.53 -1.05
C ASP A 110 -3.36 12.45 -0.39
N GLN A 111 -3.60 12.82 0.87
CA GLN A 111 -2.64 13.64 1.63
C GLN A 111 -1.28 12.95 1.77
N ALA A 112 -1.27 11.64 2.08
CA ALA A 112 -0.01 10.88 2.17
C ALA A 112 0.72 10.82 0.82
N GLU A 113 0.00 10.65 -0.30
CA GLU A 113 0.58 10.71 -1.64
C GLU A 113 1.26 12.06 -1.88
N GLU A 114 0.56 13.18 -1.59
CA GLU A 114 1.11 14.53 -1.78
C GLU A 114 2.37 14.76 -0.93
N GLU A 115 2.35 14.35 0.34
CA GLU A 115 3.48 14.48 1.26
C GLU A 115 4.68 13.62 0.81
N LEU A 116 4.43 12.43 0.27
CA LEU A 116 5.47 11.56 -0.29
C LEU A 116 6.00 12.07 -1.63
N ALA A 117 5.17 12.62 -2.50
CA ALA A 117 5.57 13.11 -3.82
C ALA A 117 6.26 14.47 -3.78
N HIS A 118 5.85 15.35 -2.87
CA HIS A 118 6.21 16.78 -2.89
C HIS A 118 6.69 17.34 -1.55
N GLY A 119 6.56 16.61 -0.44
CA GLY A 119 6.92 17.10 0.89
C GLY A 119 8.43 17.27 1.10
N ALA A 120 8.80 18.11 2.08
CA ALA A 120 10.16 18.10 2.64
C ALA A 120 10.44 16.78 3.39
N GLU A 121 11.64 16.57 3.95
CA GLU A 121 11.95 15.33 4.71
C GLU A 121 10.96 15.08 5.86
N GLY A 122 10.46 16.13 6.53
CA GLY A 122 9.42 15.99 7.57
C GLY A 122 8.06 15.49 7.07
N GLY A 123 7.79 15.57 5.76
CA GLY A 123 6.55 15.05 5.18
C GLY A 123 6.46 13.53 5.18
N ILE A 124 7.57 12.82 5.42
CA ILE A 124 7.53 11.35 5.52
C ILE A 124 6.84 10.92 6.83
N ASP A 125 7.11 11.60 7.94
CA ASP A 125 6.48 11.29 9.23
C ASP A 125 4.99 11.61 9.22
N ASP A 126 4.61 12.72 8.58
CA ASP A 126 3.21 13.09 8.35
C ASP A 126 2.52 12.02 7.48
N ALA A 127 3.16 11.60 6.37
CA ALA A 127 2.59 10.58 5.48
C ALA A 127 2.42 9.22 6.18
N VAL A 128 3.39 8.81 7.02
CA VAL A 128 3.29 7.60 7.83
C VAL A 128 2.11 7.69 8.80
N THR A 129 1.86 8.87 9.38
CA THR A 129 0.72 9.11 10.26
C THR A 129 -0.60 8.95 9.50
N GLN A 130 -0.72 9.58 8.32
CA GLN A 130 -1.91 9.48 7.48
C GLN A 130 -2.16 8.04 6.99
N LEU A 131 -1.11 7.35 6.53
CA LEU A 131 -1.19 5.96 6.09
C LEU A 131 -1.60 5.01 7.22
N SER A 132 -1.16 5.27 8.45
CA SER A 132 -1.56 4.51 9.63
C SER A 132 -3.05 4.71 9.93
N ALA A 133 -3.53 5.95 9.89
CA ALA A 133 -4.94 6.26 10.09
C ALA A 133 -5.84 5.61 9.02
N ALA A 134 -5.42 5.66 7.75
CA ALA A 134 -6.18 5.06 6.65
C ALA A 134 -6.31 3.53 6.80
N LEU A 135 -5.28 2.87 7.36
CA LEU A 135 -5.25 1.42 7.54
C LEU A 135 -6.30 0.92 8.57
N ASP A 136 -6.81 1.79 9.45
CA ASP A 136 -7.80 1.46 10.47
C ASP A 136 -9.23 1.36 9.92
N ALA A 137 -9.52 2.00 8.78
CA ALA A 137 -10.87 2.07 8.20
C ALA A 137 -11.60 0.73 8.09
N PRO A 138 -10.96 -0.37 7.62
CA PRO A 138 -11.66 -1.64 7.50
C PRO A 138 -11.96 -2.26 8.87
N GLU A 139 -11.10 -2.08 9.87
CA GLU A 139 -11.41 -2.59 11.21
C GLU A 139 -12.59 -1.83 11.84
N THR A 140 -12.62 -0.50 11.72
CA THR A 140 -13.74 0.30 12.20
C THR A 140 -15.05 -0.04 11.49
N CYS A 141 -15.01 -0.31 10.18
CA CYS A 141 -16.18 -0.80 9.44
C CYS A 141 -16.64 -2.18 9.94
N GLU A 142 -15.73 -3.14 10.10
CA GLU A 142 -16.05 -4.47 10.60
C GLU A 142 -16.58 -4.44 12.05
N ASP A 143 -16.05 -3.56 12.90
CA ASP A 143 -16.50 -3.34 14.27
C ASP A 143 -17.97 -2.89 14.30
N ALA A 144 -18.37 -1.95 13.42
CA ALA A 144 -19.75 -1.48 13.35
C ALA A 144 -20.76 -2.61 13.08
N PHE A 145 -20.36 -3.65 12.34
CA PHE A 145 -21.17 -4.85 12.12
C PHE A 145 -21.09 -5.82 13.29
N ARG A 146 -19.88 -6.08 13.78
CA ARG A 146 -19.62 -7.06 14.84
C ARG A 146 -20.27 -6.69 16.17
N GLU A 147 -20.28 -5.41 16.54
CA GLU A 147 -20.94 -4.91 17.74
C GLU A 147 -22.46 -5.11 17.73
N ALA A 148 -23.05 -5.31 16.54
CA ALA A 148 -24.45 -5.62 16.34
C ALA A 148 -24.72 -7.11 16.08
N ASP A 149 -23.74 -7.98 16.31
CA ASP A 149 -23.78 -9.41 15.96
C ASP A 149 -24.15 -9.67 14.48
N ASP A 150 -23.77 -8.74 13.58
CA ASP A 150 -23.97 -8.81 12.14
C ASP A 150 -22.64 -9.04 11.41
N THR A 151 -22.70 -9.50 10.16
CA THR A 151 -21.52 -9.71 9.32
C THR A 151 -21.45 -8.63 8.24
N SER A 152 -20.31 -7.94 8.18
CA SER A 152 -20.03 -6.97 7.12
C SER A 152 -19.98 -7.65 5.75
N PRO A 153 -20.58 -7.04 4.72
CA PRO A 153 -20.49 -7.53 3.35
C PRO A 153 -19.18 -7.14 2.63
N LEU A 154 -18.18 -6.59 3.34
CA LEU A 154 -16.97 -5.99 2.77
C LEU A 154 -15.67 -6.78 3.00
N ALA A 155 -15.72 -7.97 3.58
CA ALA A 155 -14.52 -8.73 3.96
C ALA A 155 -13.47 -8.87 2.82
N ALA A 156 -13.90 -8.99 1.56
CA ALA A 156 -12.99 -9.08 0.42
C ALA A 156 -12.38 -7.71 0.05
N GLU A 157 -13.19 -6.66 0.06
CA GLU A 157 -12.77 -5.28 -0.16
C GLU A 157 -11.78 -4.83 0.90
N ASP A 158 -12.10 -5.11 2.16
CA ASP A 158 -11.29 -4.82 3.35
C ASP A 158 -9.94 -5.52 3.29
N ALA A 159 -9.92 -6.82 2.95
CA ALA A 159 -8.68 -7.59 2.85
C ALA A 159 -7.75 -7.05 1.76
N GLU A 160 -8.30 -6.62 0.62
CA GLU A 160 -7.49 -6.08 -0.47
C GLU A 160 -7.00 -4.66 -0.17
N PHE A 161 -7.86 -3.81 0.40
CA PHE A 161 -7.45 -2.48 0.86
C PHE A 161 -6.37 -2.56 1.94
N LYS A 162 -6.54 -3.40 2.98
CA LYS A 162 -5.54 -3.63 4.03
C LYS A 162 -4.18 -3.97 3.44
N LYS A 163 -4.12 -4.84 2.43
CA LYS A 163 -2.85 -5.20 1.77
C LYS A 163 -2.19 -4.02 1.06
N LEU A 164 -2.96 -3.23 0.29
CA LEU A 164 -2.44 -2.06 -0.43
C LEU A 164 -1.94 -0.99 0.55
N ALA A 165 -2.76 -0.61 1.53
CA ALA A 165 -2.40 0.36 2.56
C ALA A 165 -1.20 -0.11 3.40
N THR A 166 -1.11 -1.41 3.70
CA THR A 166 0.07 -1.98 4.39
C THR A 166 1.35 -1.84 3.55
N VAL A 167 1.30 -2.06 2.23
CA VAL A 167 2.47 -1.83 1.37
C VAL A 167 2.88 -0.36 1.42
N ALA A 168 1.93 0.56 1.26
CA ALA A 168 2.20 1.99 1.31
C ALA A 168 2.85 2.41 2.64
N LEU A 169 2.23 2.05 3.77
CA LEU A 169 2.71 2.35 5.11
C LEU A 169 4.10 1.76 5.37
N ALA A 170 4.31 0.48 5.07
CA ALA A 170 5.58 -0.19 5.35
C ALA A 170 6.73 0.39 4.52
N VAL A 171 6.48 0.74 3.26
CA VAL A 171 7.51 1.36 2.42
C VAL A 171 7.80 2.78 2.92
N ALA A 172 6.79 3.58 3.24
CA ALA A 172 6.98 4.93 3.81
C ALA A 172 7.74 4.89 5.14
N ALA A 173 7.33 4.02 6.07
CA ALA A 173 7.96 3.87 7.38
C ALA A 173 9.41 3.35 7.30
N SER A 174 9.78 2.63 6.23
CA SER A 174 11.17 2.21 6.02
C SER A 174 12.12 3.36 5.68
N LEU A 175 11.58 4.54 5.36
CA LEU A 175 12.34 5.75 5.05
C LEU A 175 12.68 6.58 6.29
N THR A 176 11.99 6.34 7.41
CA THR A 176 12.24 7.07 8.66
C THR A 176 13.32 6.34 9.47
N PRO A 177 14.24 7.08 10.12
CA PRO A 177 15.21 6.46 11.02
C PRO A 177 14.48 5.84 12.22
N PRO A 178 14.97 4.70 12.75
CA PRO A 178 14.37 4.11 13.94
C PRO A 178 14.42 5.11 15.11
N PRO A 179 13.40 5.12 15.99
CA PRO A 179 13.40 6.00 17.15
C PRO A 179 14.64 5.71 18.01
N ALA A 180 15.32 6.78 18.42
CA ALA A 180 16.54 6.74 19.24
C ALA A 180 16.28 6.23 20.67
#